data_AF-A0A3D8V9B2-F1
#
_entry.id   AF-A0A3D8V9B2-F1
#
_cell.length_a   1.000
_cell.length_b   1.000
_cell.length_c   1.000
_cell.angle_alpha   90.00
_cell.angle_beta   90.00
_cell.angle_gamma   90.00
#
_symmetry.space_group_name_H-M   'P 1'
#
loop_
_entity.id
_entity.type
_entity.pdbx_description
1 polymer ?
#
loop_
_entity_poly.entity_id
_entity_poly.type
_entity_poly.pdbx_seq_one_letter_code
_entity_poly.pdbx_strand_id
1 'polypeptide(L)'
;MEFIRRFHDSGDLADVRELLRSKGIPTHVAPGGGRSPSFWALFCCINEQADDVRRLLHDPSHEPSLKVDAEAFEAMLEHTDTSLLTRYATVVATVVFVLFAFLVALLSMRYH
;
A
#
# COMPACT_ATOMS: atom_id res chain seq x y z
N MET A 1 5.97 -7.02 2.21
CA MET A 1 5.76 -7.05 0.76
C MET A 1 7.02 -7.47 0.06
N GLU A 2 6.90 -8.38 -0.90
CA GLU A 2 8.04 -8.93 -1.65
C GLU A 2 7.80 -8.81 -3.16
N PHE A 3 8.84 -8.43 -3.90
CA PHE A 3 8.78 -8.32 -5.35
C PHE A 3 8.74 -9.70 -6.00
N ILE A 4 7.81 -9.91 -6.94
CA ILE A 4 7.63 -11.17 -7.64
C ILE A 4 8.17 -11.08 -9.07
N ARG A 5 7.56 -10.24 -9.91
CA ARG A 5 7.89 -10.14 -11.34
C ARG A 5 7.39 -8.83 -11.95
N ARG A 6 7.98 -8.44 -13.09
CA ARG A 6 7.47 -7.37 -13.96
C ARG A 6 6.63 -7.93 -15.10
N PHE A 7 5.55 -7.23 -15.41
CA PHE A 7 4.66 -7.50 -16.54
C PHE A 7 4.72 -6.31 -17.50
N HIS A 8 4.82 -6.58 -18.79
CA HIS A 8 4.75 -5.55 -19.84
C HIS A 8 3.39 -5.52 -20.54
N ASP A 9 2.59 -6.56 -20.34
CA ASP A 9 1.22 -6.68 -20.83
C ASP A 9 0.26 -6.61 -19.64
N SER A 10 -0.79 -5.80 -19.78
CA SER A 10 -1.78 -5.61 -18.71
C SER A 10 -2.77 -6.77 -18.57
N GLY A 11 -3.01 -7.52 -19.65
CA GLY A 11 -3.84 -8.73 -19.66
C GLY A 11 -3.15 -9.85 -18.89
N ASP A 12 -1.88 -10.14 -19.21
CA ASP A 12 -1.10 -11.17 -18.49
C ASP A 12 -1.04 -10.88 -16.98
N LEU A 13 -0.89 -9.60 -16.62
CA LEU A 13 -0.93 -9.18 -15.22
C LEU A 13 -2.30 -9.44 -14.58
N ALA A 14 -3.39 -9.09 -15.26
CA ALA A 14 -4.74 -9.27 -14.74
C ALA A 14 -5.05 -10.75 -14.50
N ASP A 15 -4.69 -11.62 -15.45
CA ASP A 15 -4.90 -13.07 -15.35
C ASP A 15 -4.13 -13.67 -14.17
N VAL A 16 -2.86 -13.28 -14.01
CA VAL A 16 -2.05 -13.72 -12.87
C VAL A 16 -2.63 -13.23 -11.54
N ARG A 17 -3.08 -11.97 -11.48
CA ARG A 17 -3.67 -11.43 -10.24
C ARG A 17 -4.95 -12.14 -9.87
N GLU A 18 -5.79 -12.45 -10.84
CA GLU A 18 -7.03 -13.18 -10.59
C GLU A 18 -6.74 -14.60 -10.10
N LEU A 19 -5.77 -15.30 -10.70
CA LEU A 19 -5.30 -16.59 -10.21
C LEU A 19 -4.82 -16.49 -8.75
N LEU A 20 -3.96 -15.54 -8.43
CA LEU A 20 -3.42 -15.39 -7.08
C LEU A 20 -4.52 -15.03 -6.06
N ARG A 21 -5.46 -14.16 -6.44
CA ARG A 21 -6.62 -13.81 -5.62
C ARG A 21 -7.50 -15.03 -5.35
N SER A 22 -7.80 -15.83 -6.38
CA SER A 22 -8.58 -17.07 -6.24
C SER A 22 -7.92 -18.08 -5.30
N LYS A 23 -6.59 -18.02 -5.17
CA LYS A 23 -5.78 -18.84 -4.29
C LYS A 23 -5.59 -18.23 -2.89
N GLY A 24 -6.19 -17.07 -2.62
CA GLY A 24 -6.13 -16.39 -1.33
C GLY A 24 -4.81 -15.67 -1.08
N ILE A 25 -4.16 -15.17 -2.14
CA ILE A 25 -2.91 -14.41 -2.06
C ILE A 25 -3.16 -12.96 -2.49
N PRO A 26 -3.10 -11.99 -1.56
CA PRO A 26 -3.24 -10.58 -1.87
C PRO A 26 -1.99 -10.03 -2.55
N THR A 27 -2.22 -9.20 -3.57
CA THR A 27 -1.16 -8.64 -4.40
C THR A 27 -1.22 -7.13 -4.47
N HIS A 28 -0.06 -6.49 -4.63
CA HIS A 28 0.05 -5.06 -4.90
C HIS A 28 0.73 -4.86 -6.25
N VAL A 29 0.25 -3.87 -7.02
CA VAL A 29 0.81 -3.51 -8.32
C VAL A 29 1.29 -2.08 -8.29
N ALA A 30 2.56 -1.87 -8.67
CA ALA A 30 3.11 -0.54 -8.88
C ALA A 30 3.39 -0.32 -10.37
N PRO A 31 2.88 0.76 -11.00
CA PRO A 31 3.30 1.15 -12.33
C PRO A 31 4.77 1.56 -12.32
N GLY A 32 5.53 1.10 -13.30
CA GLY A 32 6.94 1.43 -13.49
C GLY A 32 7.19 2.09 -14.85
N GLY A 33 8.14 3.03 -14.90
CA GLY A 33 8.51 3.72 -16.13
C GLY A 33 7.88 5.11 -16.27
N GLY A 34 8.42 6.10 -15.56
CA GLY A 34 8.15 7.53 -15.82
C GLY A 34 6.67 7.92 -15.93
N ARG A 35 6.35 8.81 -16.90
CA ARG A 35 4.99 9.35 -17.10
C ARG A 35 4.00 8.38 -17.77
N SER A 36 4.50 7.36 -18.47
CA SER A 36 3.67 6.35 -19.13
C SER A 36 4.24 4.99 -18.75
N PRO A 37 3.53 4.19 -17.93
CA PRO A 37 4.09 2.95 -17.42
C PRO A 37 4.51 2.04 -18.57
N SER A 38 5.79 1.70 -18.60
CA SER A 38 6.37 0.75 -19.56
C SER A 38 6.35 -0.68 -19.03
N PHE A 39 6.05 -0.86 -17.74
CA PHE A 39 5.79 -2.13 -17.10
C PHE A 39 5.01 -1.94 -15.80
N TRP A 40 4.49 -3.04 -15.27
CA TRP A 40 3.89 -3.14 -13.95
C TRP A 40 4.70 -4.10 -13.09
N ALA A 41 5.08 -3.67 -11.90
CA ALA A 41 5.75 -4.51 -10.92
C ALA A 41 4.70 -5.14 -9.99
N LEU A 42 4.66 -6.47 -9.96
CA LEU A 42 3.80 -7.24 -9.06
C LEU A 42 4.55 -7.56 -7.76
N PHE A 43 3.89 -7.28 -6.64
CA PHE A 43 4.37 -7.58 -5.29
C PHE A 43 3.38 -8.50 -4.58
N CYS A 44 3.90 -9.45 -3.82
CA CYS A 44 3.11 -10.20 -2.84
C CYS A 44 3.00 -9.39 -1.56
N CYS A 45 1.79 -9.21 -1.04
CA CYS A 45 1.58 -8.38 0.15
C CYS A 45 2.18 -9.02 1.40
N ILE A 46 2.05 -10.34 1.53
CA ILE A 46 2.49 -11.17 2.66
C ILE A 46 3.76 -11.92 2.23
N ASN A 47 4.86 -11.76 2.96
CA ASN A 47 6.15 -12.32 2.56
C ASN A 47 6.14 -13.86 2.61
N GLU A 48 5.43 -14.43 3.59
CA GLU A 48 5.29 -15.86 3.79
C GLU A 48 4.63 -16.58 2.60
N GLN A 49 3.84 -15.85 1.79
CA GLN A 49 3.21 -16.37 0.58
C GLN A 49 4.08 -16.19 -0.68
N ALA A 50 5.21 -15.48 -0.62
CA ALA A 50 5.99 -15.12 -1.81
C ALA A 50 6.52 -16.35 -2.57
N ASP A 51 6.96 -17.38 -1.85
CA ASP A 51 7.41 -18.64 -2.47
C ASP A 51 6.26 -19.44 -3.06
N ASP A 52 5.08 -19.42 -2.43
CA ASP A 52 3.87 -20.03 -2.97
C ASP A 52 3.41 -19.33 -4.25
N VAL A 53 3.54 -18.00 -4.33
CA VAL A 53 3.31 -17.24 -5.58
C VAL A 53 4.25 -17.72 -6.67
N ARG A 54 5.57 -17.81 -6.39
CA ARG A 54 6.54 -18.27 -7.39
C ARG A 54 6.22 -19.66 -7.90
N ARG A 55 5.82 -20.57 -7.01
CA ARG A 55 5.38 -21.93 -7.40
C ARG A 55 4.11 -21.89 -8.24
N LEU A 56 3.10 -21.10 -7.85
CA LEU A 56 1.86 -20.94 -8.61
C LEU A 56 2.08 -20.40 -10.03
N LEU A 57 3.07 -19.50 -10.21
CA LEU A 57 3.41 -18.99 -11.54
C LEU A 57 4.05 -20.05 -12.46
N HIS A 58 4.61 -21.12 -11.89
CA HIS A 58 5.17 -22.25 -12.64
C HIS A 58 4.20 -23.43 -12.74
N ASP A 59 3.41 -23.66 -11.68
CA ASP A 59 2.42 -24.72 -11.56
C ASP A 59 1.12 -24.14 -10.97
N PRO A 60 0.12 -23.82 -11.82
CA PRO A 60 -1.17 -23.26 -11.38
C PRO A 60 -1.97 -24.19 -10.45
N SER A 61 -1.64 -25.48 -10.42
CA SER A 61 -2.32 -26.45 -9.56
C SER A 61 -1.84 -26.40 -8.10
N HIS A 62 -0.70 -25.73 -7.84
CA HIS A 62 -0.14 -25.57 -6.50
C HIS A 62 -1.17 -24.98 -5.52
N GLU A 63 -1.15 -25.49 -4.30
CA GLU A 63 -1.98 -25.04 -3.18
C GLU A 63 -1.10 -24.26 -2.20
N PRO A 64 -1.40 -22.96 -1.97
CA PRO A 64 -0.66 -22.17 -1.00
C PRO A 64 -0.80 -22.73 0.42
N SER A 65 0.28 -22.63 1.18
CA SER A 65 0.35 -23.03 2.57
C SER A 65 -0.49 -22.13 3.49
N LEU A 66 -0.59 -20.85 3.13
CA LEU A 66 -1.39 -19.84 3.81
C LEU A 66 -2.38 -19.25 2.81
N LYS A 67 -3.65 -19.16 3.20
CA LYS A 67 -4.72 -18.53 2.42
C LYS A 67 -5.38 -17.46 3.27
N VAL A 68 -5.57 -16.29 2.70
CA VAL A 68 -6.33 -15.20 3.32
C VAL A 68 -7.44 -14.77 2.37
N ASP A 69 -8.40 -14.02 2.89
CA ASP A 69 -9.35 -13.30 2.06
C ASP A 69 -8.59 -12.16 1.34
N ALA A 70 -8.10 -12.45 0.14
CA ALA A 70 -7.27 -11.55 -0.63
C ALA A 70 -8.03 -10.28 -1.04
N GLU A 71 -9.33 -10.39 -1.32
CA GLU A 71 -10.16 -9.26 -1.72
C GLU A 71 -10.40 -8.32 -0.55
N ALA A 72 -10.79 -8.85 0.62
CA ALA A 72 -10.94 -8.03 1.82
C ALA A 72 -9.62 -7.36 2.24
N PHE A 73 -8.50 -8.06 2.07
CA PHE A 73 -7.17 -7.51 2.37
C PHE A 73 -6.77 -6.40 1.41
N GLU A 74 -6.96 -6.60 0.10
CA GLU A 74 -6.70 -5.58 -0.92
C GLU A 74 -7.57 -4.33 -0.70
N ALA A 75 -8.86 -4.49 -0.37
CA ALA A 75 -9.76 -3.40 -0.05
C ALA A 75 -9.32 -2.61 1.21
N MET A 76 -8.82 -3.29 2.24
CA MET A 76 -8.26 -2.64 3.43
C MET A 76 -7.00 -1.82 3.10
N LEU A 77 -6.14 -2.30 2.19
CA LEU A 77 -4.95 -1.56 1.76
C LEU A 77 -5.30 -0.30 0.99
N GLU A 78 -6.32 -0.34 0.13
CA GLU A 78 -6.80 0.84 -0.59
C GLU A 78 -7.45 1.89 0.35
N HIS A 79 -7.99 1.45 1.49
CA HIS A 79 -8.59 2.31 2.52
C HIS A 79 -7.67 2.65 3.70
N THR A 80 -6.41 2.19 3.69
CA THR A 80 -5.40 2.68 4.65
C THR A 80 -4.94 4.06 4.18
N ASP A 81 -5.86 4.97 4.40
CA ASP A 81 -6.02 6.25 3.76
C ASP A 81 -5.09 7.27 4.42
N THR A 82 -4.27 7.92 3.59
CA THR A 82 -3.41 9.04 3.99
C THR A 82 -4.20 10.15 4.68
N SER A 83 -5.52 10.20 4.47
CA SER A 83 -6.46 11.11 5.11
C SER A 83 -6.40 11.09 6.65
N LEU A 84 -6.19 9.93 7.29
CA LEU A 84 -6.09 9.85 8.75
C LEU A 84 -4.78 10.49 9.24
N LEU A 85 -3.66 10.19 8.61
CA LEU A 85 -2.36 10.79 8.93
C LEU A 85 -2.36 12.31 8.67
N THR A 86 -2.93 12.76 7.55
CA THR A 86 -3.07 14.18 7.22
C THR A 86 -3.96 14.89 8.25
N ARG A 87 -5.06 14.27 8.69
CA ARG A 87 -5.95 14.86 9.70
C ARG A 87 -5.25 15.01 11.05
N TYR A 88 -4.54 13.98 11.52
CA TYR A 88 -3.76 14.08 12.76
C TYR A 88 -2.63 15.12 12.66
N ALA A 89 -1.88 15.14 11.56
CA ALA A 89 -0.84 16.13 11.32
C ALA A 89 -1.39 17.57 11.33
N THR A 90 -2.55 17.79 10.72
CA THR A 90 -3.21 19.11 10.68
C THR A 90 -3.67 19.56 12.07
N VAL A 91 -4.26 18.65 12.86
CA VAL A 91 -4.68 18.94 14.24
C VAL A 91 -3.47 19.30 15.10
N VAL A 92 -2.40 18.51 15.05
CA VAL A 92 -1.17 18.79 15.83
C VAL A 92 -0.56 20.13 15.43
N ALA A 93 -0.43 20.40 14.12
CA ALA A 93 0.10 21.68 13.64
C ALA A 93 -0.73 22.88 14.12
N THR A 94 -2.06 22.76 14.11
CA THR A 94 -2.97 23.81 14.57
C THR A 94 -2.79 24.10 16.06
N VAL A 95 -2.73 23.05 16.89
CA VAL A 95 -2.53 23.20 18.34
C VAL A 95 -1.19 23.87 18.65
N VAL A 96 -0.11 23.44 17.98
CA VAL A 96 1.23 24.04 18.15
C VAL A 96 1.21 25.52 17.77
N PHE A 97 0.58 25.88 16.65
CA PHE A 97 0.50 27.26 16.20
C PHE A 97 -0.28 28.16 17.18
N VAL A 98 -1.42 27.69 17.70
CA VAL A 98 -2.21 28.43 18.69
C VAL A 98 -1.44 28.63 20.00
N LEU A 99 -0.79 27.58 20.50
CA LEU A 99 0.05 27.68 21.71
C LEU A 99 1.22 28.65 21.52
N PHE A 100 1.87 28.60 20.35
CA PHE A 100 2.95 29.51 20.02
C PHE A 100 2.47 30.97 19.95
N ALA A 101 1.37 31.24 19.26
CA ALA A 101 0.78 32.57 19.18
C ALA A 101 0.38 33.11 20.56
N PHE A 102 -0.18 32.24 21.41
CA PHE A 102 -0.52 32.59 22.79
C PHE A 102 0.70 32.94 23.64
N LEU A 103 1.78 32.15 23.53
CA LEU A 103 3.07 32.43 24.19
C LEU A 103 3.66 33.77 23.76
N VAL A 104 3.65 34.06 22.44
CA VAL A 104 4.13 35.35 21.91
C VAL A 104 3.29 36.51 22.44
N ALA A 105 1.96 36.37 22.50
CA ALA A 105 1.08 37.40 23.04
C ALA A 105 1.34 37.66 24.53
N LEU A 106 1.54 36.61 25.33
CA LEU A 106 1.92 36.74 26.75
C LEU A 106 3.28 37.41 26.92
N LEU A 107 4.26 37.07 26.10
CA LEU A 107 5.57 37.72 26.13
C LEU A 107 5.44 39.21 25.78
N SER A 108 4.69 39.53 24.73
CA SER A 108 4.46 40.90 24.28
C SER A 108 3.78 41.76 25.34
N MET A 109 2.83 41.23 26.10
CA MET A 109 2.16 41.96 27.18
C MET A 109 3.05 42.20 28.40
N ARG A 110 4.12 41.42 28.57
CA ARG A 110 5.03 41.53 29.71
C ARG A 110 6.15 42.55 29.49
N TYR A 111 6.36 43.00 28.25
CA TYR A 111 7.35 44.02 27.86
C TYR A 111 6.72 45.41 27.64
N HIS A 112 5.44 45.58 27.93
CA HIS A 112 4.75 46.87 28.01
C HIS A 112 4.39 47.19 29.47
#